data_AF-A0A1V2Z927-F1
#
_entry.id   AF-A0A1V2Z927-F1
#
_cell.length_a   1.000
_cell.length_b   1.000
_cell.length_c   1.000
_cell.angle_alpha   90.00
_cell.angle_beta   90.00
_cell.angle_gamma   90.00
#
_symmetry.space_group_name_H-M   'P 1'
#
loop_
_entity.id
_entity.type
_entity.pdbx_description
1 polymer ?
#
loop_
_entity_poly.entity_id
_entity_poly.type
_entity_poly.pdbx_seq_one_letter_code
_entity_poly.pdbx_strand_id
1 'polypeptide(L)'
;MPGDRLVADGALTAGESLVSGNGAFRFVMQTDGNAVVYDASNRPVWYTGTSVAGSRIVLQADGNLVVYSSSNAAVWNSGTGGTPGARLVMQSDGNLVIYRADGSPAWATGYQAPPPAVVGDTLQGGGELRSDQRLTSGDGGSRAVMQADGNFVVYGRGGVNWNSGISGPGNRLVMQRDGNAVVYAAAGGVRWQSGTSGNAGARMVMQNDGNLVIYSTGGRPLWSTYVPPAPPAPPAPVIADVLTSGSELASGRGLRSADGGSEAAMQADGNLVVYSRGAVRWFTGTSAAGSRLVMQADGNAVVYSPANRPVWQSATSGNAGARMVMQNDGNLVIYSTSGRPLWQSNRPAPAPAPAPGPGPAPARPADVDCPDFNGNQAAAQQWFNTYYPFYGDIARLDADNDLIACE
;
A
#
# COMPACT_ATOMS: atom_id res chain seq x y z
N MET A 1 31.30 -8.13 -6.74
CA MET A 1 30.11 -8.80 -6.19
C MET A 1 29.62 -9.78 -7.25
N PRO A 2 29.26 -11.03 -6.92
CA PRO A 2 28.60 -11.91 -7.88
C PRO A 2 27.33 -11.24 -8.43
N GLY A 3 27.06 -11.43 -9.72
CA GLY A 3 25.86 -10.89 -10.37
C GLY A 3 24.61 -11.67 -9.99
N ASP A 4 23.44 -11.09 -10.27
CA ASP A 4 22.12 -11.73 -10.13
C ASP A 4 21.72 -12.52 -11.38
N ARG A 5 22.57 -12.55 -12.40
CA ARG A 5 22.21 -13.07 -13.72
C ARG A 5 23.37 -13.77 -14.45
N LEU A 6 23.00 -14.72 -15.29
CA LEU A 6 23.84 -15.35 -16.30
C LEU A 6 23.27 -15.01 -17.69
N VAL A 7 24.11 -14.60 -18.63
CA VAL A 7 23.71 -14.31 -20.02
C VAL A 7 24.14 -15.45 -20.93
N ALA A 8 23.74 -15.39 -22.20
CA ALA A 8 24.15 -16.35 -23.23
C ALA A 8 25.67 -16.59 -23.23
N ASP A 9 26.04 -17.85 -23.35
CA ASP A 9 27.39 -18.43 -23.25
C ASP A 9 28.10 -18.24 -21.89
N GLY A 10 27.39 -17.70 -20.90
CA GLY A 10 27.84 -17.69 -19.52
C GLY A 10 27.77 -19.07 -18.88
N ALA A 11 28.72 -19.36 -18.00
CA ALA A 11 28.75 -20.59 -17.21
C ALA A 11 28.98 -20.29 -15.71
N LEU A 12 28.49 -21.19 -14.86
CA LEU A 12 28.94 -21.35 -13.48
C LEU A 12 29.64 -22.71 -13.35
N THR A 13 30.87 -22.67 -12.89
CA THR A 13 31.66 -23.85 -12.52
C THR A 13 31.41 -24.23 -11.06
N ALA A 14 31.91 -25.41 -10.66
CA ALA A 14 31.79 -25.91 -9.30
C ALA A 14 32.23 -24.88 -8.24
N GLY A 15 31.31 -24.53 -7.34
CA GLY A 15 31.48 -23.54 -6.28
C GLY A 15 30.97 -22.13 -6.62
N GLU A 16 30.72 -21.83 -7.89
CA GLU A 16 30.25 -20.51 -8.32
C GLU A 16 28.74 -20.33 -8.12
N SER A 17 28.31 -19.08 -8.01
CA SER A 17 26.91 -18.76 -7.72
C SER A 17 26.44 -17.43 -8.29
N LEU A 18 25.13 -17.34 -8.49
CA LEU A 18 24.39 -16.09 -8.62
C LEU A 18 23.74 -15.75 -7.28
N VAL A 19 23.67 -14.47 -6.97
CA VAL A 19 23.02 -13.97 -5.74
C VAL A 19 21.91 -13.02 -6.13
N SER A 20 20.72 -13.20 -5.55
CA SER A 20 19.57 -12.34 -5.83
C SER A 20 19.85 -10.88 -5.49
N GLY A 21 19.09 -9.96 -6.11
CA GLY A 21 19.29 -8.52 -5.92
C GLY A 21 19.20 -8.03 -4.46
N ASN A 22 18.48 -8.77 -3.60
CA ASN A 22 18.35 -8.53 -2.16
C ASN A 22 19.29 -9.40 -1.29
N GLY A 23 20.11 -10.27 -1.87
CA GLY A 23 21.01 -11.17 -1.15
C GLY A 23 20.35 -12.36 -0.44
N ALA A 24 19.02 -12.50 -0.51
CA ALA A 24 18.28 -13.51 0.24
C ALA A 24 18.29 -14.92 -0.39
N PHE A 25 18.68 -15.02 -1.67
CA PHE A 25 18.73 -16.28 -2.39
C PHE A 25 20.03 -16.41 -3.17
N ARG A 26 20.53 -17.63 -3.26
CA ARG A 26 21.69 -17.96 -4.09
C ARG A 26 21.40 -19.17 -4.95
N PHE A 27 21.73 -19.09 -6.23
CA PHE A 27 21.77 -20.23 -7.14
C PHE A 27 23.21 -20.67 -7.31
N VAL A 28 23.51 -21.92 -6.99
CA VAL A 28 24.88 -22.42 -6.81
C VAL A 28 25.08 -23.68 -7.65
N MET A 29 26.15 -23.72 -8.43
CA MET A 29 26.65 -24.96 -9.00
C MET A 29 27.56 -25.63 -7.97
N GLN A 30 27.08 -26.66 -7.28
CA GLN A 30 27.82 -27.29 -6.19
C GLN A 30 28.97 -28.17 -6.68
N THR A 31 29.94 -28.43 -5.80
CA THR A 31 31.12 -29.24 -6.12
C THR A 31 30.81 -30.72 -6.36
N ASP A 32 29.70 -31.20 -5.80
CA ASP A 32 29.16 -32.54 -6.02
C ASP A 32 28.43 -32.69 -7.37
N GLY A 33 28.25 -31.59 -8.12
CA GLY A 33 27.59 -31.60 -9.42
C GLY A 33 26.09 -31.35 -9.39
N ASN A 34 25.51 -30.94 -8.26
CA ASN A 34 24.11 -30.51 -8.19
C ASN A 34 24.02 -28.98 -8.37
N ALA A 35 23.03 -28.50 -9.12
CA ALA A 35 22.74 -27.07 -9.20
C ALA A 35 21.53 -26.75 -8.33
N VAL A 36 21.70 -25.88 -7.33
CA VAL A 36 20.75 -25.73 -6.22
C VAL A 36 20.45 -24.26 -5.94
N VAL A 37 19.18 -23.93 -5.73
CA VAL A 37 18.75 -22.65 -5.16
C VAL A 37 18.61 -22.82 -3.65
N TYR A 38 19.27 -21.94 -2.91
CA TYR A 38 19.18 -21.85 -1.45
C TYR A 38 18.49 -20.57 -1.03
N ASP A 39 17.69 -20.65 0.04
CA ASP A 39 17.22 -19.48 0.78
C ASP A 39 18.27 -18.96 1.78
N ALA A 40 17.95 -17.84 2.44
CA ALA A 40 18.84 -17.17 3.39
C ALA A 40 19.18 -18.03 4.63
N SER A 41 18.36 -19.03 4.97
CA SER A 41 18.63 -19.99 6.04
C SER A 41 19.44 -21.20 5.56
N ASN A 42 19.97 -21.13 4.33
CA ASN A 42 20.71 -22.20 3.68
C ASN A 42 19.90 -23.48 3.47
N ARG A 43 18.57 -23.37 3.39
CA ARG A 43 17.69 -24.48 3.02
C ARG A 43 17.56 -24.56 1.49
N PRO A 44 17.70 -25.74 0.88
CA PRO A 44 17.50 -25.91 -0.56
C PRO A 44 16.01 -25.78 -0.89
N VAL A 45 15.68 -24.93 -1.85
CA VAL A 45 14.28 -24.65 -2.27
C VAL A 45 13.98 -25.17 -3.68
N TRP A 46 15.02 -25.40 -4.48
CA TRP A 46 14.96 -26.06 -5.78
C TRP A 46 16.32 -26.66 -6.13
N TYR A 47 16.37 -27.76 -6.90
CA TYR A 47 17.61 -28.36 -7.38
C TYR A 47 17.42 -29.19 -8.67
N THR A 48 18.50 -29.37 -9.45
CA THR A 48 18.48 -30.18 -10.70
C THR A 48 18.42 -31.68 -10.45
N GLY A 49 18.88 -32.14 -9.30
CA GLY A 49 18.94 -33.56 -8.93
C GLY A 49 20.12 -34.30 -9.54
N THR A 50 21.10 -33.55 -10.05
CA THR A 50 22.34 -34.09 -10.63
C THR A 50 23.40 -34.28 -9.55
N SER A 51 24.35 -35.20 -9.76
CA SER A 51 25.37 -35.54 -8.74
C SER A 51 26.70 -35.98 -9.37
N VAL A 52 27.09 -35.34 -10.48
CA VAL A 52 28.36 -35.64 -11.17
C VAL A 52 29.40 -34.59 -10.80
N ALA A 53 30.34 -34.94 -9.92
CA ALA A 53 31.35 -34.02 -9.41
C ALA A 53 32.13 -33.31 -10.53
N GLY A 54 32.40 -32.02 -10.32
CA GLY A 54 33.05 -31.16 -11.32
C GLY A 54 32.16 -30.76 -12.50
N SER A 55 30.84 -30.99 -12.41
CA SER A 55 29.91 -30.45 -13.41
C SER A 55 29.89 -28.92 -13.42
N ARG A 56 29.51 -28.36 -14.57
CA ARG A 56 29.25 -26.93 -14.76
C ARG A 56 27.84 -26.73 -15.32
N ILE A 57 27.23 -25.60 -15.06
CA ILE A 57 25.97 -25.20 -15.70
C ILE A 57 26.22 -24.05 -16.66
N VAL A 58 25.67 -24.14 -17.87
CA VAL A 58 25.90 -23.20 -18.97
C VAL A 58 24.55 -22.75 -19.53
N LEU A 59 24.36 -21.44 -19.66
CA LEU A 59 23.26 -20.89 -20.45
C LEU A 59 23.77 -20.72 -21.89
N GLN A 60 23.37 -21.61 -22.78
CA GLN A 60 23.88 -21.67 -24.14
C GLN A 60 23.34 -20.52 -25.00
N ALA A 61 24.03 -20.19 -26.09
CA ALA A 61 23.58 -19.20 -27.08
C ALA A 61 22.15 -19.42 -27.62
N ASP A 62 21.69 -20.68 -27.68
CA ASP A 62 20.35 -21.04 -28.11
C ASP A 62 19.27 -20.85 -27.04
N GLY A 63 19.65 -20.40 -25.83
CA GLY A 63 18.77 -20.15 -24.69
C GLY A 63 18.46 -21.36 -23.83
N ASN A 64 19.10 -22.52 -24.06
CA ASN A 64 18.99 -23.68 -23.20
C ASN A 64 19.94 -23.58 -22.00
N LEU A 65 19.46 -23.86 -20.79
CA LEU A 65 20.29 -23.97 -19.59
C LEU A 65 20.62 -25.44 -19.37
N VAL A 66 21.90 -25.80 -19.39
CA VAL A 66 22.35 -27.20 -19.40
C VAL A 66 23.43 -27.44 -18.35
N VAL A 67 23.29 -28.51 -17.57
CA VAL A 67 24.35 -29.03 -16.71
C VAL A 67 25.18 -30.02 -17.52
N TYR A 68 26.48 -29.77 -17.64
CA TYR A 68 27.45 -30.64 -18.29
C TYR A 68 28.38 -31.27 -17.26
N SER A 69 28.59 -32.58 -17.36
CA SER A 69 29.62 -33.29 -16.61
C SER A 69 31.03 -32.82 -16.98
N SER A 70 32.02 -33.23 -16.19
CA SER A 70 33.44 -33.02 -16.49
C SER A 70 33.90 -33.71 -17.79
N SER A 71 33.22 -34.78 -18.22
CA SER A 71 33.40 -35.43 -19.52
C SER A 71 32.60 -34.79 -20.66
N ASN A 72 31.98 -33.63 -20.40
CA ASN A 72 31.19 -32.85 -21.35
C ASN A 72 29.88 -33.53 -21.81
N ALA A 73 29.36 -34.49 -21.03
CA ALA A 73 28.05 -35.08 -21.26
C ALA A 73 26.95 -34.21 -20.62
N ALA A 74 25.86 -33.94 -21.34
CA ALA A 74 24.71 -33.23 -20.78
C ALA A 74 23.94 -34.15 -19.81
N VAL A 75 23.81 -33.74 -18.55
CA VAL A 75 23.17 -34.53 -17.49
C VAL A 75 21.83 -33.95 -17.02
N TRP A 76 21.54 -32.70 -17.37
CA TRP A 76 20.25 -32.05 -17.16
C TRP A 76 20.09 -30.86 -18.12
N ASN A 77 18.88 -30.52 -18.54
CA ASN A 77 18.60 -29.30 -19.29
C ASN A 77 17.21 -28.72 -18.99
N SER A 78 17.02 -27.41 -19.21
CA SER A 78 15.75 -26.70 -18.99
C SER A 78 14.72 -26.90 -20.10
N GLY A 79 15.11 -27.44 -21.26
CA GLY A 79 14.23 -27.61 -22.42
C GLY A 79 13.87 -26.29 -23.12
N THR A 80 14.65 -25.23 -22.93
CA THR A 80 14.35 -23.87 -23.44
C THR A 80 15.13 -23.49 -24.71
N GLY A 81 15.72 -24.47 -25.39
CA GLY A 81 16.41 -24.25 -26.66
C GLY A 81 15.51 -23.57 -27.71
N GLY A 82 16.12 -22.76 -28.57
CA GLY A 82 15.40 -21.93 -29.55
C GLY A 82 14.97 -20.56 -29.02
N THR A 83 15.54 -20.13 -27.88
CA THR A 83 15.31 -18.80 -27.28
C THR A 83 16.61 -17.97 -27.23
N PRO A 84 17.19 -17.61 -28.40
CA PRO A 84 18.46 -16.87 -28.43
C PRO A 84 18.36 -15.53 -27.71
N GLY A 85 19.47 -15.13 -27.07
CA GLY A 85 19.53 -13.93 -26.24
C GLY A 85 18.84 -14.09 -24.88
N ALA A 86 18.53 -15.32 -24.47
CA ALA A 86 17.99 -15.56 -23.14
C ALA A 86 18.99 -15.17 -22.03
N ARG A 87 18.43 -14.87 -20.86
CA ARG A 87 19.19 -14.62 -19.63
C ARG A 87 18.55 -15.38 -18.46
N LEU A 88 19.38 -15.98 -17.63
CA LEU A 88 18.99 -16.57 -16.36
C LEU A 88 19.08 -15.48 -15.28
N VAL A 89 18.07 -15.34 -14.45
CA VAL A 89 18.04 -14.35 -13.37
C VAL A 89 17.60 -15.01 -12.06
N MET A 90 18.42 -14.85 -11.02
CA MET A 90 18.07 -15.19 -9.65
C MET A 90 17.28 -14.01 -9.05
N GLN A 91 15.97 -14.17 -8.93
CA GLN A 91 15.09 -13.12 -8.45
C GLN A 91 15.08 -13.02 -6.93
N SER A 92 14.70 -11.85 -6.43
CA SER A 92 14.60 -11.56 -4.99
C SER A 92 13.48 -12.32 -4.26
N ASP A 93 12.58 -12.98 -5.00
CA ASP A 93 11.47 -13.81 -4.50
C ASP A 93 11.80 -15.31 -4.44
N GLY A 94 13.05 -15.68 -4.73
CA GLY A 94 13.51 -17.07 -4.73
C GLY A 94 13.23 -17.83 -6.01
N ASN A 95 12.57 -17.21 -7.00
CA ASN A 95 12.37 -17.83 -8.29
C ASN A 95 13.60 -17.64 -9.18
N LEU A 96 14.12 -18.72 -9.73
CA LEU A 96 15.16 -18.68 -10.76
C LEU A 96 14.47 -18.78 -12.14
N VAL A 97 14.67 -17.77 -12.98
CA VAL A 97 13.89 -17.60 -14.22
C VAL A 97 14.80 -17.43 -15.43
N ILE A 98 14.49 -18.12 -16.51
CA ILE A 98 15.05 -17.87 -17.84
C ILE A 98 14.10 -16.91 -18.57
N TYR A 99 14.60 -15.73 -18.91
CA TYR A 99 13.87 -14.75 -19.70
C TYR A 99 14.32 -14.78 -21.15
N ARG A 100 13.37 -14.75 -22.08
CA ARG A 100 13.62 -14.51 -23.51
C ARG A 100 14.10 -13.07 -23.72
N ALA A 101 14.61 -12.79 -24.93
CA ALA A 101 15.07 -11.46 -25.32
C ALA A 101 13.97 -10.39 -25.19
N ASP A 102 12.71 -10.75 -25.47
CA ASP A 102 11.53 -9.87 -25.32
C ASP A 102 11.08 -9.64 -23.86
N GLY A 103 11.73 -10.30 -22.90
CA GLY A 103 11.40 -10.21 -21.48
C GLY A 103 10.30 -11.15 -20.99
N SER A 104 9.71 -11.98 -21.86
CA SER A 104 8.79 -13.04 -21.45
C SER A 104 9.54 -14.19 -20.76
N PRO A 105 8.94 -14.87 -19.76
CA PRO A 105 9.57 -16.04 -19.15
C PRO A 105 9.54 -17.25 -20.09
N ALA A 106 10.69 -17.86 -20.34
CA ALA A 106 10.83 -19.12 -21.06
C ALA A 106 10.66 -20.33 -20.13
N TRP A 107 11.18 -20.22 -18.91
CA TRP A 107 11.12 -21.24 -17.87
C TRP A 107 11.34 -20.61 -16.50
N ALA A 108 10.81 -21.24 -15.46
CA ALA A 108 11.03 -20.84 -14.08
C ALA A 108 11.04 -22.07 -13.16
N THR A 109 11.76 -21.98 -12.05
CA THR A 109 11.71 -23.01 -11.00
C THR A 109 10.33 -23.22 -10.39
N GLY A 110 9.45 -22.22 -10.53
CA GLY A 110 8.11 -22.24 -9.94
C GLY A 110 8.11 -22.06 -8.42
N TYR A 111 9.29 -22.05 -7.79
CA TYR A 111 9.44 -21.71 -6.39
C TYR A 111 9.08 -20.24 -6.21
N GLN A 112 8.02 -20.01 -5.45
CA GLN A 112 7.71 -18.72 -4.89
C GLN A 112 8.01 -18.85 -3.42
N ALA A 113 9.05 -18.17 -2.96
CA ALA A 113 9.24 -18.05 -1.52
C ALA A 113 7.93 -17.47 -0.95
N PRO A 114 7.45 -17.96 0.20
CA PRO A 114 6.48 -17.20 0.96
C PRO A 114 7.00 -15.76 1.04
N PRO A 115 6.16 -14.76 0.77
CA PRO A 115 6.57 -13.36 0.92
C PRO A 115 7.30 -13.24 2.26
N PRO A 116 8.45 -12.55 2.34
CA PRO A 116 9.17 -12.41 3.59
C PRO A 116 8.16 -11.99 4.65
N ALA A 117 8.00 -12.80 5.70
CA ALA A 117 7.00 -12.56 6.74
C ALA A 117 7.23 -11.21 7.44
N VAL A 118 8.38 -10.59 7.22
CA VAL A 118 8.75 -9.27 7.70
C VAL A 118 9.66 -8.65 6.64
N VAL A 119 9.15 -7.80 5.75
CA VAL A 119 9.93 -6.59 5.51
C VAL A 119 9.71 -5.83 6.81
N GLY A 120 10.78 -5.54 7.55
CA GLY A 120 10.66 -4.89 8.85
C GLY A 120 10.02 -3.51 8.72
N ASP A 121 10.52 -2.55 9.46
CA ASP A 121 10.18 -1.18 9.14
C ASP A 121 10.77 -0.75 7.78
N THR A 122 11.81 -1.40 7.26
CA THR A 122 12.65 -0.83 6.19
C THR A 122 12.68 -1.64 4.89
N LEU A 123 12.40 -0.98 3.76
CA LEU A 123 12.66 -1.43 2.38
C LEU A 123 13.92 -0.76 1.82
N GLN A 124 14.97 -1.54 1.57
CA GLN A 124 16.25 -1.06 1.04
C GLN A 124 16.20 -0.83 -0.49
N GLY A 125 17.12 -0.03 -1.01
CA GLY A 125 17.33 0.12 -2.46
C GLY A 125 17.62 -1.21 -3.16
N GLY A 126 16.86 -1.52 -4.20
CA GLY A 126 16.77 -2.82 -4.88
C GLY A 126 15.68 -3.76 -4.35
N GLY A 127 15.02 -3.39 -3.24
CA GLY A 127 13.91 -4.15 -2.66
C GLY A 127 12.56 -3.83 -3.33
N GLU A 128 11.60 -4.73 -3.16
CA GLU A 128 10.23 -4.56 -3.64
C GLU A 128 9.18 -5.08 -2.65
N LEU A 129 7.97 -4.53 -2.74
CA LEU A 129 6.74 -5.07 -2.16
C LEU A 129 5.81 -5.47 -3.30
N ARG A 130 5.34 -6.71 -3.29
CA ARG A 130 4.31 -7.25 -4.19
C ARG A 130 2.96 -7.31 -3.49
N SER A 131 1.93 -7.75 -4.22
CA SER A 131 0.59 -8.02 -3.70
C SER A 131 0.62 -8.67 -2.30
N ASP A 132 -0.11 -8.05 -1.39
CA ASP A 132 -0.32 -8.36 0.03
C ASP A 132 0.92 -8.31 0.92
N GLN A 133 2.06 -7.88 0.38
CA GLN A 133 3.27 -7.64 1.17
C GLN A 133 3.21 -6.29 1.89
N ARG A 134 3.91 -6.21 3.03
CA ARG A 134 3.89 -5.02 3.89
C ARG A 134 5.24 -4.72 4.54
N LEU A 135 5.46 -3.44 4.84
CA LEU A 135 6.33 -2.97 5.91
C LEU A 135 5.52 -2.87 7.20
N THR A 136 6.13 -3.17 8.33
CA THR A 136 5.51 -3.00 9.66
C THR A 136 6.46 -2.22 10.55
N SER A 137 5.96 -1.18 11.21
CA SER A 137 6.77 -0.38 12.14
C SER A 137 7.34 -1.24 13.27
N GLY A 138 8.47 -0.83 13.84
CA GLY A 138 9.16 -1.59 14.90
C GLY A 138 8.31 -1.84 16.15
N ASP A 139 7.30 -1.01 16.40
CA ASP A 139 6.31 -1.18 17.47
C ASP A 139 5.05 -1.98 17.07
N GLY A 140 4.97 -2.44 15.82
CA GLY A 140 3.83 -3.17 15.27
C GLY A 140 2.56 -2.35 15.01
N GLY A 141 2.56 -1.05 15.36
CA GLY A 141 1.37 -0.21 15.36
C GLY A 141 0.97 0.37 14.00
N SER A 142 1.89 0.35 13.03
CA SER A 142 1.73 0.98 11.73
C SER A 142 2.26 0.07 10.62
N ARG A 143 1.72 0.19 9.41
CA ARG A 143 2.10 -0.66 8.27
C ARG A 143 1.93 0.05 6.94
N ALA A 144 2.79 -0.25 5.98
CA ALA A 144 2.63 0.14 4.58
C ALA A 144 2.43 -1.12 3.73
N VAL A 145 1.31 -1.24 3.03
CA VAL A 145 0.86 -2.47 2.38
C VAL A 145 0.67 -2.23 0.89
N MET A 146 1.26 -3.10 0.06
CA MET A 146 0.93 -3.21 -1.36
C MET A 146 -0.22 -4.20 -1.48
N GLN A 147 -1.46 -3.71 -1.55
CA GLN A 147 -2.66 -4.54 -1.45
C GLN A 147 -2.94 -5.35 -2.74
N ALA A 148 -3.73 -6.42 -2.60
CA ALA A 148 -4.18 -7.25 -3.73
C ALA A 148 -4.88 -6.50 -4.87
N ASP A 149 -5.63 -5.45 -4.51
CA ASP A 149 -6.31 -4.59 -5.49
C ASP A 149 -5.35 -3.68 -6.28
N GLY A 150 -4.07 -3.69 -5.93
CA GLY A 150 -3.03 -2.89 -6.55
C GLY A 150 -2.83 -1.51 -5.97
N ASN A 151 -3.46 -1.18 -4.83
CA ASN A 151 -3.25 0.07 -4.11
C ASN A 151 -2.09 -0.05 -3.11
N PHE A 152 -1.26 0.98 -3.01
CA PHE A 152 -0.21 1.04 -1.99
C PHE A 152 -0.68 1.97 -0.86
N VAL A 153 -0.91 1.41 0.31
CA VAL A 153 -1.63 2.07 1.41
C VAL A 153 -0.80 2.06 2.68
N VAL A 154 -0.69 3.21 3.34
CA VAL A 154 -0.08 3.36 4.66
C VAL A 154 -1.15 3.49 5.71
N TYR A 155 -1.08 2.61 6.70
CA TYR A 155 -1.95 2.56 7.86
C TYR A 155 -1.16 2.97 9.11
N GLY A 156 -1.69 3.94 9.85
CA GLY A 156 -1.30 4.16 11.24
C GLY A 156 -2.27 3.46 12.20
N ARG A 157 -2.07 3.69 13.50
CA ARG A 157 -2.93 3.15 14.58
C ARG A 157 -4.41 3.57 14.45
N GLY A 158 -4.68 4.72 13.82
CA GLY A 158 -6.02 5.29 13.65
C GLY A 158 -6.69 5.01 12.31
N GLY A 159 -6.07 4.23 11.42
CA GLY A 159 -6.60 3.92 10.09
C GLY A 159 -5.65 4.33 8.96
N VAL A 160 -6.20 4.66 7.79
CA VAL A 160 -5.42 5.02 6.60
C VAL A 160 -4.80 6.40 6.78
N ASN A 161 -3.47 6.48 6.79
CA ASN A 161 -2.72 7.73 6.82
C ASN A 161 -2.49 8.28 5.41
N TRP A 162 -2.26 7.39 4.43
CA TRP A 162 -1.98 7.76 3.05
C TRP A 162 -2.27 6.60 2.10
N ASN A 163 -2.58 6.88 0.84
CA ASN A 163 -2.63 5.87 -0.22
C ASN A 163 -2.16 6.46 -1.56
N SER A 164 -1.65 5.61 -2.44
CA SER A 164 -1.13 6.03 -3.73
C SER A 164 -2.21 6.38 -4.76
N GLY A 165 -3.48 6.05 -4.49
CA GLY A 165 -4.62 6.33 -5.38
C GLY A 165 -4.59 5.54 -6.69
N ILE A 166 -3.78 4.48 -6.76
CA ILE A 166 -3.66 3.61 -7.93
C ILE A 166 -4.36 2.28 -7.66
N SER A 167 -4.83 1.63 -8.72
CA SER A 167 -5.41 0.29 -8.68
C SER A 167 -4.87 -0.55 -9.83
N GLY A 168 -4.99 -1.86 -9.72
CA GLY A 168 -4.49 -2.81 -10.71
C GLY A 168 -3.89 -4.05 -10.06
N PRO A 169 -4.57 -5.20 -10.10
CA PRO A 169 -4.01 -6.42 -9.51
C PRO A 169 -2.64 -6.74 -10.10
N GLY A 170 -1.72 -7.19 -9.25
CA GLY A 170 -0.33 -7.44 -9.63
C GLY A 170 0.56 -6.20 -9.74
N ASN A 171 0.08 -5.02 -9.32
CA ASN A 171 0.97 -3.89 -9.07
C ASN A 171 2.02 -4.26 -8.01
N ARG A 172 3.23 -3.72 -8.15
CA ARG A 172 4.32 -3.89 -7.18
C ARG A 172 5.06 -2.58 -6.94
N LEU A 173 5.41 -2.30 -5.69
CA LEU A 173 6.27 -1.20 -5.31
C LEU A 173 7.73 -1.65 -5.37
N VAL A 174 8.60 -0.87 -5.99
CA VAL A 174 10.04 -1.11 -6.04
C VAL A 174 10.75 0.11 -5.47
N MET A 175 11.57 -0.08 -4.44
CA MET A 175 12.56 0.92 -4.04
C MET A 175 13.78 0.72 -4.94
N GLN A 176 13.94 1.54 -5.96
CA GLN A 176 14.97 1.35 -6.98
C GLN A 176 16.36 1.67 -6.43
N ARG A 177 17.40 1.11 -7.06
CA ARG A 177 18.81 1.34 -6.66
C ARG A 177 19.26 2.79 -6.88
N ASP A 178 18.60 3.52 -7.77
CA ASP A 178 18.85 4.95 -8.03
C ASP A 178 18.24 5.87 -6.96
N GLY A 179 17.52 5.30 -6.00
CA GLY A 179 16.89 6.01 -4.90
C GLY A 179 15.42 6.36 -5.09
N ASN A 180 14.80 6.05 -6.23
CA ASN A 180 13.39 6.33 -6.46
C ASN A 180 12.49 5.17 -6.01
N ALA A 181 11.44 5.45 -5.24
CA ALA A 181 10.35 4.49 -5.05
C ALA A 181 9.34 4.60 -6.19
N VAL A 182 9.02 3.48 -6.84
CA VAL A 182 8.12 3.42 -8.01
C VAL A 182 7.15 2.26 -7.88
N VAL A 183 5.86 2.51 -8.07
CA VAL A 183 4.88 1.44 -8.26
C VAL A 183 4.76 1.15 -9.75
N TYR A 184 4.97 -0.11 -10.10
CA TYR A 184 4.81 -0.64 -11.44
C TYR A 184 3.54 -1.47 -11.56
N ALA A 185 2.89 -1.39 -12.71
CA ALA A 185 1.89 -2.35 -13.14
C ALA A 185 2.52 -3.74 -13.36
N ALA A 186 1.68 -4.78 -13.37
CA ALA A 186 2.09 -6.14 -13.68
C ALA A 186 2.87 -6.22 -15.02
N ALA A 187 2.43 -5.48 -16.04
CA ALA A 187 3.08 -5.37 -17.35
C ALA A 187 4.32 -4.44 -17.38
N GLY A 188 4.72 -3.85 -16.25
CA GLY A 188 5.93 -3.03 -16.13
C GLY A 188 5.74 -1.52 -16.36
N GLY A 189 4.53 -1.03 -16.63
CA GLY A 189 4.25 0.40 -16.75
C GLY A 189 4.29 1.12 -15.40
N VAL A 190 4.84 2.34 -15.35
CA VAL A 190 4.88 3.15 -14.11
C VAL A 190 3.47 3.65 -13.76
N ARG A 191 3.04 3.47 -12.51
CA ARG A 191 1.74 3.92 -11.98
C ARG A 191 1.88 5.07 -11.00
N TRP A 192 2.94 5.06 -10.20
CA TRP A 192 3.25 6.10 -9.22
C TRP A 192 4.76 6.15 -9.00
N GLN A 193 5.30 7.32 -8.63
CA GLN A 193 6.69 7.45 -8.21
C GLN A 193 6.88 8.56 -7.18
N SER A 194 7.87 8.39 -6.31
CA SER A 194 8.20 9.33 -5.23
C SER A 194 8.96 10.60 -5.68
N GLY A 195 9.58 10.58 -6.86
CA GLY A 195 10.37 11.71 -7.36
C GLY A 195 11.74 11.86 -6.69
N THR A 196 12.29 10.78 -6.12
CA THR A 196 13.54 10.80 -5.33
C THR A 196 14.74 10.21 -6.07
N SER A 197 14.66 10.07 -7.41
CA SER A 197 15.75 9.55 -8.24
C SER A 197 17.05 10.36 -8.10
N GLY A 198 18.19 9.70 -8.33
CA GLY A 198 19.52 10.28 -8.14
C GLY A 198 20.06 10.21 -6.71
N ASN A 199 19.33 9.57 -5.79
CA ASN A 199 19.73 9.34 -4.41
C ASN A 199 20.08 7.85 -4.20
N ALA A 200 21.08 7.35 -4.92
CA ALA A 200 21.44 5.94 -4.90
C ALA A 200 21.67 5.40 -3.48
N GLY A 201 21.11 4.24 -3.19
CA GLY A 201 21.14 3.63 -1.85
C GLY A 201 20.15 4.22 -0.84
N ALA A 202 19.22 5.08 -1.26
CA ALA A 202 18.11 5.49 -0.40
C ALA A 202 17.26 4.28 0.05
N ARG A 203 16.61 4.42 1.20
CA ARG A 203 15.77 3.39 1.82
C ARG A 203 14.43 3.97 2.27
N MET A 204 13.37 3.19 2.16
CA MET A 204 12.05 3.53 2.66
C MET A 204 11.82 2.90 4.03
N VAL A 205 11.29 3.64 5.01
CA VAL A 205 11.15 3.23 6.41
C VAL A 205 9.74 3.56 6.92
N MET A 206 9.03 2.56 7.43
CA MET A 206 7.75 2.65 8.13
C MET A 206 8.00 2.93 9.61
N GLN A 207 7.74 4.15 10.04
CA GLN A 207 8.02 4.62 11.38
C GLN A 207 6.87 4.30 12.34
N ASN A 208 7.19 4.24 13.65
CA ASN A 208 6.22 3.94 14.71
C ASN A 208 5.10 4.98 14.82
N ASP A 209 5.37 6.22 14.41
CA ASP A 209 4.40 7.33 14.37
C ASP A 209 3.40 7.23 13.20
N GLY A 210 3.50 6.20 12.35
CA GLY A 210 2.64 6.03 11.19
C GLY A 210 3.09 6.78 9.95
N ASN A 211 4.28 7.39 9.98
CA ASN A 211 4.91 7.99 8.82
C ASN A 211 5.74 6.98 8.02
N LEU A 212 5.64 7.00 6.71
CA LEU A 212 6.50 6.27 5.79
C LEU A 212 7.44 7.25 5.11
N VAL A 213 8.75 7.08 5.29
CA VAL A 213 9.77 8.05 4.85
C VAL A 213 10.81 7.39 3.97
N ILE A 214 11.21 8.05 2.88
CA ILE A 214 12.40 7.69 2.11
C ILE A 214 13.57 8.52 2.63
N TYR A 215 14.61 7.86 3.12
CA TYR A 215 15.84 8.48 3.59
C TYR A 215 16.98 8.27 2.59
N SER A 216 17.81 9.29 2.41
CA SER A 216 19.12 9.11 1.79
C SER A 216 20.03 8.21 2.64
N THR A 217 21.15 7.78 2.07
CA THR A 217 22.20 7.03 2.79
C THR A 217 22.73 7.80 4.01
N GLY A 218 22.81 9.13 3.91
CA GLY A 218 23.18 10.03 5.01
C GLY A 218 22.07 10.33 6.01
N GLY A 219 20.88 9.73 5.89
CA GLY A 219 19.76 9.90 6.84
C GLY A 219 18.91 11.15 6.62
N ARG A 220 19.08 11.88 5.51
CA ARG A 220 18.21 13.02 5.17
C ARG A 220 16.87 12.51 4.60
N PRO A 221 15.71 12.98 5.09
CA PRO A 221 14.43 12.63 4.48
C PRO A 221 14.34 13.24 3.07
N LEU A 222 13.94 12.43 2.10
CA LEU A 222 13.79 12.79 0.68
C LEU A 222 12.32 12.86 0.26
N TRP A 223 11.50 12.00 0.85
CA TRP A 223 10.06 11.94 0.65
C TRP A 223 9.40 11.36 1.91
N SER A 224 8.15 11.71 2.17
CA SER A 224 7.41 11.22 3.33
C SER A 224 5.92 11.20 3.06
N THR A 225 5.19 10.23 3.62
CA THR A 225 3.72 10.25 3.64
C THR A 225 3.17 11.32 4.58
N TYR A 226 3.98 11.75 5.54
CA TYR A 226 3.70 12.94 6.34
C TYR A 226 4.05 14.15 5.49
N VAL A 227 3.01 14.85 5.03
CA VAL A 227 3.15 16.25 4.67
C VAL A 227 3.30 16.98 6.00
N PRO A 228 4.49 17.50 6.37
CA PRO A 228 4.59 18.29 7.59
C PRO A 228 3.54 19.41 7.52
N PRO A 229 2.81 19.70 8.61
CA PRO A 229 2.16 20.99 8.71
C PRO A 229 3.24 22.03 8.42
N ALA A 230 2.98 22.95 7.48
CA ALA A 230 3.80 24.15 7.39
C ALA A 230 3.95 24.71 8.83
N PRO A 231 5.15 25.18 9.24
CA PRO A 231 5.31 25.82 10.53
C PRO A 231 4.21 26.88 10.67
N PRO A 232 3.59 27.02 11.86
CA PRO A 232 2.48 27.95 12.02
C PRO A 232 2.93 29.30 11.49
N ALA A 233 2.29 29.75 10.41
CA ALA A 233 2.50 31.09 9.92
C ALA A 233 2.22 32.03 11.10
N PRO A 234 3.01 33.10 11.29
CA PRO A 234 2.72 34.10 12.31
C PRO A 234 1.24 34.49 12.17
N PRO A 235 0.50 34.66 13.29
CA PRO A 235 -0.95 34.79 13.27
C PRO A 235 -1.31 36.01 12.43
N ALA A 236 -1.71 35.75 11.20
CA ALA A 236 -2.22 36.78 10.32
C ALA A 236 -3.73 36.92 10.64
N PRO A 237 -4.31 38.13 10.53
CA PRO A 237 -5.61 38.43 11.13
C PRO A 237 -6.73 37.53 10.60
N VAL A 238 -7.46 36.90 11.52
CA VAL A 238 -8.61 36.00 11.30
C VAL A 238 -9.72 36.77 10.57
N ILE A 239 -10.31 36.20 9.51
CA ILE A 239 -11.43 36.85 8.79
C ILE A 239 -12.81 36.25 9.13
N ALA A 240 -12.99 34.94 9.28
CA ALA A 240 -14.22 34.31 9.80
C ALA A 240 -14.08 32.77 9.81
N ASP A 241 -15.11 32.07 10.28
CA ASP A 241 -15.36 30.64 10.08
C ASP A 241 -15.99 30.31 8.71
N VAL A 242 -16.44 31.32 7.96
CA VAL A 242 -17.17 31.16 6.69
C VAL A 242 -16.44 31.82 5.52
N LEU A 243 -16.31 31.09 4.40
CA LEU A 243 -15.98 31.64 3.08
C LEU A 243 -17.26 31.68 2.22
N THR A 244 -17.71 32.89 1.91
CA THR A 244 -18.94 33.14 1.15
C THR A 244 -18.73 33.00 -0.35
N SER A 245 -19.83 32.77 -1.09
CA SER A 245 -19.82 32.74 -2.55
C SER A 245 -19.23 34.02 -3.16
N GLY A 246 -18.37 33.86 -4.16
CA GLY A 246 -17.59 34.92 -4.79
C GLY A 246 -16.28 35.28 -4.09
N SER A 247 -16.06 34.80 -2.86
CA SER A 247 -14.88 35.14 -2.07
C SER A 247 -13.72 34.15 -2.30
N GLU A 248 -12.51 34.61 -2.00
CA GLU A 248 -11.31 33.79 -2.05
C GLU A 248 -10.57 33.74 -0.71
N LEU A 249 -9.91 32.60 -0.49
CA LEU A 249 -8.94 32.38 0.56
C LEU A 249 -7.55 32.31 -0.09
N ALA A 250 -6.81 33.41 0.02
CA ALA A 250 -5.47 33.53 -0.54
C ALA A 250 -4.46 32.60 0.14
N SER A 251 -3.34 32.36 -0.53
CA SER A 251 -2.22 31.60 0.02
C SER A 251 -1.73 32.19 1.36
N GLY A 252 -1.47 31.33 2.33
CA GLY A 252 -1.11 31.69 3.70
C GLY A 252 -2.28 32.16 4.58
N ARG A 253 -3.54 32.05 4.12
CA ARG A 253 -4.73 32.45 4.89
C ARG A 253 -5.58 31.23 5.26
N GLY A 254 -6.36 31.35 6.32
CA GLY A 254 -7.23 30.28 6.81
C GLY A 254 -8.60 30.75 7.28
N LEU A 255 -9.56 29.81 7.31
CA LEU A 255 -10.83 29.93 8.02
C LEU A 255 -10.66 29.25 9.39
N ARG A 256 -11.16 29.88 10.45
CA ARG A 256 -11.04 29.34 11.81
C ARG A 256 -12.42 29.12 12.40
N SER A 257 -12.65 27.95 12.98
CA SER A 257 -13.92 27.63 13.64
C SER A 257 -14.21 28.61 14.78
N ALA A 258 -15.49 28.78 15.13
CA ALA A 258 -15.93 29.73 16.14
C ALA A 258 -15.30 29.48 17.53
N ASP A 259 -15.03 28.22 17.87
CA ASP A 259 -14.33 27.84 19.10
C ASP A 259 -12.80 27.96 19.02
N GLY A 260 -12.25 28.31 17.85
CA GLY A 260 -10.83 28.40 17.58
C GLY A 260 -10.10 27.05 17.53
N GLY A 261 -10.82 25.94 17.70
CA GLY A 261 -10.26 24.59 17.80
C GLY A 261 -9.93 23.95 16.47
N SER A 262 -10.46 24.45 15.36
CA SER A 262 -10.29 23.88 14.02
C SER A 262 -10.04 24.97 12.97
N GLU A 263 -9.33 24.64 11.91
CA GLU A 263 -8.88 25.59 10.89
C GLU A 263 -8.79 24.95 9.50
N ALA A 264 -9.25 25.63 8.46
CA ALA A 264 -8.96 25.29 7.08
C ALA A 264 -7.97 26.31 6.51
N ALA A 265 -6.73 25.89 6.23
CA ALA A 265 -5.64 26.76 5.81
C ALA A 265 -5.27 26.50 4.34
N MET A 266 -5.31 27.55 3.52
CA MET A 266 -4.70 27.54 2.18
C MET A 266 -3.21 27.84 2.36
N GLN A 267 -2.39 26.81 2.39
CA GLN A 267 -0.99 26.92 2.75
C GLN A 267 -0.14 27.57 1.65
N ALA A 268 1.05 28.03 2.05
CA ALA A 268 2.01 28.68 1.15
C ALA A 268 2.51 27.73 0.05
N ASP A 269 2.60 26.44 0.35
CA ASP A 269 2.98 25.36 -0.57
C ASP A 269 1.89 25.03 -1.60
N GLY A 270 0.70 25.63 -1.48
CA GLY A 270 -0.41 25.43 -2.39
C GLY A 270 -1.34 24.27 -2.02
N ASN A 271 -1.23 23.71 -0.82
CA ASN A 271 -2.17 22.73 -0.29
C ASN A 271 -3.28 23.41 0.53
N LEU A 272 -4.53 22.99 0.38
CA LEU A 272 -5.59 23.38 1.31
C LEU A 272 -5.73 22.27 2.35
N VAL A 273 -5.51 22.59 3.61
CA VAL A 273 -5.44 21.61 4.70
C VAL A 273 -6.41 21.98 5.81
N VAL A 274 -7.20 21.00 6.27
CA VAL A 274 -8.07 21.13 7.43
C VAL A 274 -7.37 20.56 8.65
N TYR A 275 -7.31 21.34 9.72
CA TYR A 275 -6.79 21.02 11.03
C TYR A 275 -7.91 21.00 12.06
N SER A 276 -7.79 20.13 13.05
CA SER A 276 -8.59 20.16 14.27
C SER A 276 -7.71 19.80 15.46
N ARG A 277 -7.70 20.67 16.47
CA ARG A 277 -6.81 20.59 17.64
C ARG A 277 -5.33 20.42 17.25
N GLY A 278 -4.91 21.07 16.17
CA GLY A 278 -3.54 21.00 15.64
C GLY A 278 -3.22 19.75 14.80
N ALA A 279 -4.13 18.77 14.71
CA ALA A 279 -3.95 17.59 13.88
C ALA A 279 -4.60 17.76 12.50
N VAL A 280 -3.95 17.26 11.45
CA VAL A 280 -4.51 17.25 10.08
C VAL A 280 -5.71 16.30 10.03
N ARG A 281 -6.83 16.77 9.49
CA ARG A 281 -8.07 16.00 9.26
C ARG A 281 -8.29 15.65 7.80
N TRP A 282 -7.94 16.56 6.90
CA TRP A 282 -8.14 16.41 5.46
C TRP A 282 -7.25 17.39 4.71
N PHE A 283 -6.93 17.11 3.43
CA PHE A 283 -6.24 18.05 2.56
C PHE A 283 -6.54 17.79 1.08
N THR A 284 -6.33 18.80 0.21
CA THR A 284 -6.56 18.69 -1.24
C THR A 284 -5.49 17.88 -1.97
N GLY A 285 -4.28 17.82 -1.44
CA GLY A 285 -3.13 17.14 -2.06
C GLY A 285 -2.49 17.98 -3.17
N THR A 286 -2.81 19.26 -3.25
CA THR A 286 -2.27 20.20 -4.21
C THR A 286 -0.95 20.78 -3.70
N SER A 287 -0.01 21.08 -4.58
CA SER A 287 1.36 21.48 -4.18
C SER A 287 1.95 22.62 -5.01
N ALA A 288 1.09 23.43 -5.65
CA ALA A 288 1.53 24.58 -6.45
C ALA A 288 1.62 25.82 -5.55
N ALA A 289 2.82 26.16 -5.08
CA ALA A 289 3.05 27.30 -4.19
C ALA A 289 2.36 28.58 -4.67
N GLY A 290 1.71 29.31 -3.77
CA GLY A 290 0.90 30.48 -4.10
C GLY A 290 -0.50 30.18 -4.64
N SER A 291 -0.96 28.92 -4.59
CA SER A 291 -2.35 28.59 -4.92
C SER A 291 -3.36 29.28 -3.99
N ARG A 292 -4.58 29.49 -4.49
CA ARG A 292 -5.68 30.08 -3.73
C ARG A 292 -6.94 29.23 -3.84
N LEU A 293 -7.74 29.21 -2.80
CA LEU A 293 -9.08 28.61 -2.80
C LEU A 293 -10.11 29.71 -3.15
N VAL A 294 -11.03 29.42 -4.06
CA VAL A 294 -12.13 30.32 -4.42
C VAL A 294 -13.44 29.59 -4.20
N MET A 295 -14.33 30.17 -3.40
CA MET A 295 -15.74 29.75 -3.35
C MET A 295 -16.46 30.49 -4.47
N GLN A 296 -16.65 29.85 -5.61
CA GLN A 296 -17.15 30.50 -6.81
C GLN A 296 -18.63 30.90 -6.69
N ALA A 297 -19.04 31.84 -7.55
CA ALA A 297 -20.42 32.33 -7.61
C ALA A 297 -21.45 31.24 -7.95
N ASP A 298 -21.02 30.22 -8.70
CA ASP A 298 -21.83 29.06 -9.09
C ASP A 298 -21.98 28.01 -7.98
N GLY A 299 -21.33 28.21 -6.83
CA GLY A 299 -21.36 27.30 -5.70
C GLY A 299 -20.27 26.22 -5.70
N ASN A 300 -19.32 26.24 -6.64
CA ASN A 300 -18.17 25.33 -6.64
C ASN A 300 -17.00 25.92 -5.84
N ALA A 301 -16.35 25.12 -5.00
CA ALA A 301 -15.10 25.52 -4.36
C ALA A 301 -13.93 24.96 -5.17
N VAL A 302 -13.01 25.81 -5.59
CA VAL A 302 -11.93 25.44 -6.50
C VAL A 302 -10.60 25.98 -5.99
N VAL A 303 -9.57 25.13 -5.95
CA VAL A 303 -8.19 25.58 -5.74
C VAL A 303 -7.58 25.87 -7.10
N TYR A 304 -7.09 27.09 -7.28
CA TYR A 304 -6.40 27.55 -8.47
C TYR A 304 -4.91 27.71 -8.21
N SER A 305 -4.08 27.23 -9.13
CA SER A 305 -2.66 27.54 -9.15
C SER A 305 -2.42 29.02 -9.47
N PRO A 306 -1.20 29.55 -9.24
CA PRO A 306 -0.85 30.92 -9.63
C PRO A 306 -1.05 31.22 -11.12
N ALA A 307 -0.97 30.18 -11.98
CA ALA A 307 -1.25 30.28 -13.41
C ALA A 307 -2.76 30.23 -13.74
N ASN A 308 -3.65 30.38 -12.76
CA ASN A 308 -5.11 30.27 -12.89
C ASN A 308 -5.60 28.93 -13.45
N ARG A 309 -4.83 27.84 -13.25
CA ARG A 309 -5.30 26.49 -13.59
C ARG A 309 -6.00 25.87 -12.39
N PRO A 310 -7.21 25.32 -12.55
CA PRO A 310 -7.86 24.58 -11.47
C PRO A 310 -7.07 23.30 -11.19
N VAL A 311 -6.69 23.09 -9.94
CA VAL A 311 -5.90 21.93 -9.48
C VAL A 311 -6.69 21.02 -8.53
N TRP A 312 -7.81 21.51 -7.98
CA TRP A 312 -8.78 20.74 -7.21
C TRP A 312 -10.15 21.42 -7.27
N GLN A 313 -11.25 20.66 -7.16
CA GLN A 313 -12.61 21.21 -7.00
C GLN A 313 -13.52 20.34 -6.12
N SER A 314 -14.55 20.96 -5.51
CA SER A 314 -15.54 20.27 -4.69
C SER A 314 -16.67 19.60 -5.47
N ALA A 315 -16.80 19.90 -6.77
CA ALA A 315 -17.88 19.43 -7.64
C ALA A 315 -19.29 19.83 -7.15
N THR A 316 -19.43 21.06 -6.64
CA THR A 316 -20.69 21.61 -6.11
C THR A 316 -21.29 22.73 -6.97
N SER A 317 -20.83 22.87 -8.22
CA SER A 317 -21.38 23.84 -9.19
C SER A 317 -22.89 23.70 -9.38
N GLY A 318 -23.57 24.81 -9.69
CA GLY A 318 -25.02 24.87 -9.82
C GLY A 318 -25.76 25.17 -8.51
N ASN A 319 -25.02 25.44 -7.43
CA ASN A 319 -25.57 25.83 -6.12
C ASN A 319 -25.18 27.27 -5.79
N ALA A 320 -25.62 28.21 -6.64
CA ALA A 320 -25.26 29.63 -6.49
C ALA A 320 -25.57 30.17 -5.08
N GLY A 321 -24.65 30.94 -4.52
CA GLY A 321 -24.75 31.44 -3.15
C GLY A 321 -24.37 30.43 -2.07
N ALA A 322 -23.88 29.23 -2.42
CA ALA A 322 -23.32 28.29 -1.45
C ALA A 322 -22.14 28.92 -0.68
N ARG A 323 -21.94 28.47 0.56
CA ARG A 323 -20.87 28.95 1.45
C ARG A 323 -20.09 27.77 2.02
N MET A 324 -18.80 27.94 2.19
CA MET A 324 -17.93 26.98 2.87
C MET A 324 -17.74 27.41 4.34
N VAL A 325 -17.84 26.46 5.27
CA VAL A 325 -17.85 26.73 6.72
C VAL A 325 -16.91 25.77 7.43
N MET A 326 -15.97 26.32 8.22
CA MET A 326 -15.11 25.55 9.11
C MET A 326 -15.81 25.34 10.45
N GLN A 327 -16.20 24.11 10.74
CA GLN A 327 -16.97 23.77 11.93
C GLN A 327 -16.06 23.41 13.12
N ASN A 328 -16.58 23.59 14.33
CA ASN A 328 -15.88 23.30 15.59
C ASN A 328 -15.46 21.82 15.70
N ASP A 329 -16.20 20.91 15.08
CA ASP A 329 -15.94 19.47 15.06
C ASP A 329 -14.77 19.06 14.13
N GLY A 330 -14.18 20.01 13.41
CA GLY A 330 -13.09 19.75 12.47
C GLY A 330 -13.56 19.34 11.08
N ASN A 331 -14.84 19.52 10.75
CA ASN A 331 -15.38 19.32 9.41
C ASN A 331 -15.45 20.66 8.65
N LEU A 332 -14.92 20.69 7.43
CA LEU A 332 -15.08 21.80 6.51
C LEU A 332 -16.21 21.44 5.53
N VAL A 333 -17.30 22.21 5.55
CA VAL A 333 -18.54 21.85 4.84
C VAL A 333 -18.96 22.95 3.90
N ILE A 334 -19.39 22.59 2.68
CA ILE A 334 -20.08 23.51 1.77
C ILE A 334 -21.58 23.33 1.97
N TYR A 335 -22.28 24.40 2.32
CA TYR A 335 -23.73 24.43 2.48
C TYR A 335 -24.39 25.20 1.34
N SER A 336 -25.53 24.71 0.87
CA SER A 336 -26.44 25.51 0.04
C SER A 336 -26.98 26.71 0.82
N THR A 337 -27.66 27.63 0.11
CA THR A 337 -28.39 28.74 0.73
C THR A 337 -29.49 28.28 1.68
N SER A 338 -30.09 27.11 1.43
CA SER A 338 -31.06 26.45 2.31
C SER A 338 -30.45 25.68 3.50
N GLY A 339 -29.13 25.67 3.64
CA GLY A 339 -28.44 24.97 4.74
C GLY A 339 -28.24 23.47 4.52
N ARG A 340 -28.48 22.94 3.31
CA ARG A 340 -28.20 21.54 2.98
C ARG A 340 -26.70 21.35 2.74
N PRO A 341 -26.03 20.35 3.34
CA PRO A 341 -24.64 20.06 3.03
C PRO A 341 -24.51 19.54 1.59
N LEU A 342 -23.57 20.09 0.83
CA LEU A 342 -23.28 19.76 -0.56
C LEU A 342 -21.96 19.00 -0.70
N TRP A 343 -21.00 19.30 0.17
CA TRP A 343 -19.69 18.66 0.24
C TRP A 343 -19.13 18.79 1.66
N GLN A 344 -18.28 17.86 2.09
CA GLN A 344 -17.62 17.91 3.40
C GLN A 344 -16.23 17.26 3.35
N SER A 345 -15.28 17.79 4.13
CA SER A 345 -13.88 17.34 4.17
C SER A 345 -13.71 16.01 4.89
N ASN A 346 -14.51 15.76 5.92
CA ASN A 346 -14.60 14.44 6.51
C ASN A 346 -15.56 13.62 5.64
N ARG A 347 -15.05 12.60 4.96
CA ARG A 347 -15.92 11.49 4.54
C ARG A 347 -16.19 10.66 5.80
N PRO A 348 -17.43 10.54 6.32
CA PRO A 348 -17.83 9.22 6.79
C PRO A 348 -17.51 8.26 5.65
N ALA A 349 -17.09 7.03 5.95
CA ALA A 349 -17.08 5.96 4.95
C ALA A 349 -18.36 6.09 4.09
N PRO A 350 -18.31 5.89 2.75
CA PRO A 350 -19.55 5.82 1.99
C PRO A 350 -20.48 4.91 2.78
N ALA A 351 -21.68 5.39 3.09
CA ALA A 351 -22.67 4.55 3.73
C ALA A 351 -22.63 3.23 2.97
N PRO A 352 -22.44 2.08 3.65
CA PRO A 352 -22.52 0.81 2.96
C PRO A 352 -23.76 0.88 2.09
N ALA A 353 -23.61 0.54 0.80
CA ALA A 353 -24.76 0.43 -0.10
C ALA A 353 -25.87 -0.24 0.70
N PRO A 354 -27.12 0.29 0.68
CA PRO A 354 -28.16 -0.24 1.54
C PRO A 354 -28.11 -1.76 1.40
N ALA A 355 -27.76 -2.43 2.49
CA ALA A 355 -27.88 -3.87 2.54
C ALA A 355 -29.31 -4.18 2.07
N PRO A 356 -29.57 -5.30 1.39
CA PRO A 356 -30.93 -5.83 1.40
C PRO A 356 -31.36 -5.74 2.86
N GLY A 357 -32.41 -4.96 3.13
CA GLY A 357 -32.82 -4.71 4.51
C GLY A 357 -32.91 -6.05 5.24
N PRO A 358 -32.71 -6.09 6.58
CA PRO A 358 -33.05 -7.29 7.30
C PRO A 358 -34.43 -7.71 6.81
N GLY A 359 -34.54 -8.95 6.34
CA GLY A 359 -35.85 -9.56 6.13
C GLY A 359 -36.71 -9.27 7.38
N PRO A 360 -38.03 -9.20 7.23
CA PRO A 360 -38.92 -8.87 8.36
C PRO A 360 -38.45 -9.63 9.60
N ALA A 361 -38.25 -8.88 10.70
CA ALA A 361 -37.77 -9.46 11.95
C ALA A 361 -38.57 -10.73 12.24
N PRO A 362 -37.92 -11.85 12.62
CA PRO A 362 -38.66 -13.05 12.97
C PRO A 362 -39.63 -12.70 14.09
N ALA A 363 -40.85 -13.24 14.05
CA ALA A 363 -41.81 -13.02 15.12
C ALA A 363 -41.16 -13.35 16.48
N ARG A 364 -41.54 -12.62 17.53
CA ARG A 364 -41.04 -12.86 18.89
C ARG A 364 -41.12 -14.37 19.18
N PRO A 365 -39.99 -15.04 19.48
CA PRO A 365 -40.01 -16.46 19.71
C PRO A 365 -40.79 -16.80 20.98
N ALA A 366 -41.15 -18.08 21.13
CA ALA A 366 -41.62 -18.58 22.41
C ALA A 366 -40.55 -18.33 23.48
N ASP A 367 -40.98 -18.09 24.71
CA ASP A 367 -40.07 -18.00 25.85
C ASP A 367 -39.41 -19.38 26.01
N VAL A 368 -38.08 -19.43 25.91
CA VAL A 368 -37.27 -20.64 26.07
C VAL A 368 -36.19 -20.38 27.12
N ASP A 369 -35.68 -21.44 27.73
CA ASP A 369 -34.53 -21.41 28.61
C ASP A 369 -33.51 -22.52 28.27
N CYS A 370 -32.39 -22.57 28.98
CA CYS A 370 -31.32 -23.55 28.71
C CYS A 370 -31.78 -25.02 28.79
N PRO A 371 -32.61 -25.44 29.77
CA PRO A 371 -33.24 -26.76 29.79
C PRO A 371 -33.98 -27.16 28.49
N ASP A 372 -34.62 -26.22 27.79
CA ASP A 372 -35.38 -26.52 26.55
C ASP A 372 -34.50 -27.06 25.41
N PHE A 373 -33.18 -26.81 25.47
CA PHE A 373 -32.22 -27.30 24.48
C PHE A 373 -31.68 -28.71 24.79
N ASN A 374 -32.16 -29.37 25.86
CA ASN A 374 -31.77 -30.75 26.24
C ASN A 374 -30.24 -30.97 26.32
N GLY A 375 -29.49 -29.97 26.78
CA GLY A 375 -28.03 -30.01 26.87
C GLY A 375 -27.28 -29.81 25.54
N ASN A 376 -27.98 -29.42 24.46
CA ASN A 376 -27.35 -29.12 23.18
C ASN A 376 -26.96 -27.64 23.07
N GLN A 377 -25.75 -27.31 23.51
CA GLN A 377 -25.20 -25.96 23.50
C GLN A 377 -25.15 -25.34 22.09
N ALA A 378 -24.86 -26.13 21.05
CA ALA A 378 -24.85 -25.63 19.68
C ALA A 378 -26.25 -25.20 19.20
N ALA A 379 -27.31 -25.90 19.62
CA ALA A 379 -28.69 -25.52 19.33
C ALA A 379 -29.11 -24.27 20.10
N ALA A 380 -28.69 -24.14 21.37
CA ALA A 380 -28.89 -22.94 22.17
C ALA A 380 -28.18 -21.72 21.55
N GLN A 381 -26.93 -21.89 21.11
CA GLN A 381 -26.16 -20.84 20.45
C GLN A 381 -26.77 -20.43 19.10
N GLN A 382 -27.26 -21.39 18.32
CA GLN A 382 -27.93 -21.09 17.05
C GLN A 382 -29.22 -20.30 17.26
N TRP A 383 -30.01 -20.66 18.27
CA TRP A 383 -31.20 -19.90 18.66
C TRP A 383 -30.81 -18.50 19.14
N PHE A 384 -29.84 -18.38 20.04
CA PHE A 384 -29.34 -17.10 20.56
C PHE A 384 -28.87 -16.18 19.44
N ASN A 385 -28.03 -16.67 18.52
CA ASN A 385 -27.55 -15.91 17.37
C ASN A 385 -28.67 -15.45 16.43
N THR A 386 -29.80 -16.17 16.38
CA THR A 386 -30.94 -15.84 15.53
C THR A 386 -31.76 -14.68 16.10
N TYR A 387 -31.94 -14.61 17.42
CA TYR A 387 -32.86 -13.65 18.06
C TYR A 387 -32.17 -12.51 18.82
N TYR A 388 -30.95 -12.71 19.31
CA TYR A 388 -30.17 -11.71 20.04
C TYR A 388 -30.05 -10.36 19.30
N PRO A 389 -29.82 -10.31 17.97
CA PRO A 389 -29.75 -9.03 17.24
C PRO A 389 -31.06 -8.22 17.23
N PHE A 390 -32.21 -8.87 17.47
CA PHE A 390 -33.55 -8.26 17.38
C PHE A 390 -34.17 -8.00 18.75
N TYR A 391 -33.93 -8.89 19.72
CA TYR A 391 -34.61 -8.90 21.01
C TYR A 391 -33.65 -8.83 22.20
N GLY A 392 -32.33 -8.76 21.97
CA GLY A 392 -31.32 -8.94 23.01
C GLY A 392 -31.38 -10.35 23.61
N ASP A 393 -30.81 -10.53 24.79
CA ASP A 393 -30.91 -11.79 25.52
C ASP A 393 -32.29 -11.96 26.19
N ILE A 394 -33.33 -12.06 25.36
CA ILE A 394 -34.72 -12.14 25.80
C ILE A 394 -35.03 -13.44 26.55
N ALA A 395 -34.27 -14.50 26.28
CA ALA A 395 -34.40 -15.82 26.88
C ALA A 395 -33.43 -16.04 28.06
N ARG A 396 -32.59 -15.04 28.39
CA ARG A 396 -31.61 -15.12 29.48
C ARG A 396 -30.66 -16.32 29.34
N LEU A 397 -30.23 -16.60 28.11
CA LEU A 397 -29.34 -17.72 27.81
C LEU A 397 -27.88 -17.36 28.07
N ASP A 398 -27.55 -16.08 28.19
CA ASP A 398 -26.20 -15.54 28.39
C ASP A 398 -26.15 -14.76 29.72
N ALA A 399 -25.84 -15.49 30.80
CA ALA A 399 -25.91 -14.94 32.15
C ALA A 399 -24.74 -13.99 32.49
N ASP A 400 -23.59 -14.15 31.84
CA ASP A 400 -22.37 -13.39 32.07
C ASP A 400 -22.04 -12.36 30.97
N ASN A 401 -22.90 -12.25 29.96
CA ASN A 401 -22.84 -11.29 28.84
C ASN A 401 -21.60 -11.46 27.96
N ASP A 402 -21.16 -12.70 27.76
CA ASP A 402 -20.01 -13.01 26.91
C ASP A 402 -20.41 -13.44 25.48
N LEU A 403 -21.72 -13.46 25.20
CA LEU A 403 -22.37 -13.86 23.95
C LEU A 403 -22.38 -15.37 23.69
N ILE A 404 -22.14 -16.18 24.73
CA ILE A 404 -22.22 -17.63 24.67
C ILE A 404 -23.47 -18.12 25.41
N ALA A 405 -24.31 -18.89 24.71
CA ALA A 405 -25.58 -19.35 25.25
C ALA A 405 -25.41 -20.66 26.04
N CYS A 406 -25.95 -20.70 27.26
CA CYS A 406 -26.13 -21.88 28.10
C CYS A 406 -24.83 -22.64 28.42
N GLU A 407 -23.82 -21.89 28.88
CA GLU A 407 -22.56 -22.43 29.40
C GLU A 407 -22.70 -23.22 30.72
#